data_AF-A0A0N0MLT1-F1
#
_entry.id   AF-A0A0N0MLT1-F1
#
_cell.length_a   1.000
_cell.length_b   1.000
_cell.length_c   1.000
_cell.angle_alpha   90.00
_cell.angle_beta   90.00
_cell.angle_gamma   90.00
#
_symmetry.space_group_name_H-M   'P 1'
#
loop_
_entity.id
_entity.type
_entity.pdbx_description
1 polymer ?
#
loop_
_entity_poly.entity_id
_entity_poly.type
_entity_poly.pdbx_seq_one_letter_code
_entity_poly.pdbx_strand_id
1 'polypeptide(L)'
;MLAETRRQLPPDGTRPWEWTAEQEADGFRAILFAHSGQALVQSRRGNDLTPALPDIAAAALRLGESLVLDGEFVVLHSGRLDFAALRSRARRRGPGAARAAEHLPTYLIV
;
A
#
# COMPACT_ATOMS: atom_id res chain seq x y z
N MET A 1 -0.80 -5.34 -13.42
CA MET A 1 -1.96 -4.71 -14.08
C MET A 1 -1.71 -3.21 -14.20
N LEU A 2 -2.24 -2.49 -15.19
CA LEU A 2 -2.14 -1.02 -15.29
C LEU A 2 -3.51 -0.47 -15.68
N ALA A 3 -3.81 0.76 -15.25
CA ALA A 3 -5.02 1.46 -15.63
C ALA A 3 -4.81 2.30 -16.89
N GLU A 4 -5.88 2.49 -17.65
CA GLU A 4 -5.94 3.43 -18.78
C GLU A 4 -6.59 4.74 -18.32
N THR A 5 -5.95 5.87 -18.60
CA THR A 5 -6.54 7.19 -18.31
C THR A 5 -7.76 7.43 -19.20
N ARG A 6 -8.93 7.66 -18.59
CA ARG A 6 -10.16 8.05 -19.28
C ARG A 6 -10.56 9.46 -18.89
N ARG A 7 -11.07 10.24 -19.85
CA ARG A 7 -11.55 11.62 -19.63
C ARG A 7 -13.03 11.68 -19.24
N GLN A 8 -13.74 10.57 -19.38
CA GLN A 8 -15.17 10.47 -19.15
C GLN A 8 -15.41 9.29 -18.23
N LEU A 9 -16.32 9.48 -17.27
CA LEU A 9 -16.84 8.40 -16.46
C LEU A 9 -17.74 7.50 -17.32
N PRO A 10 -18.02 6.25 -16.88
CA PRO A 10 -19.04 5.42 -17.52
C PRO A 10 -20.35 6.21 -17.70
N PRO A 11 -21.06 6.06 -18.84
CA PRO A 11 -22.32 6.76 -19.09
C PRO A 11 -23.38 6.49 -18.02
N ASP A 12 -24.31 7.42 -17.85
CA ASP A 12 -25.49 7.17 -17.02
C ASP A 12 -26.25 5.92 -17.50
N GLY A 13 -26.70 5.10 -16.54
CA GLY A 13 -27.38 3.84 -16.85
C GLY A 13 -26.45 2.65 -17.13
N THR A 14 -25.12 2.84 -17.08
CA THR A 14 -24.17 1.72 -17.04
C THR A 14 -24.53 0.79 -15.88
N ARG A 15 -24.59 -0.51 -16.13
CA ARG A 15 -25.09 -1.47 -15.13
C ARG A 15 -24.07 -1.62 -13.98
N PRO A 16 -24.51 -1.76 -12.71
CA PRO A 16 -23.59 -1.82 -11.56
C PRO A 16 -22.59 -2.98 -11.56
N TRP A 17 -22.81 -4.03 -12.37
CA TRP A 17 -21.91 -5.17 -12.51
C TRP A 17 -20.92 -5.04 -13.69
N GLU A 18 -21.03 -3.97 -14.48
CA GLU A 18 -20.12 -3.71 -15.61
C GLU A 18 -18.86 -2.94 -15.17
N TRP A 19 -18.90 -2.31 -13.98
CA TRP A 19 -17.77 -1.58 -13.43
C TRP A 19 -17.87 -1.45 -11.91
N THR A 20 -16.71 -1.31 -11.28
CA THR A 20 -16.55 -0.90 -9.88
C THR A 20 -15.65 0.34 -9.86
N ALA A 21 -15.86 1.25 -8.91
CA ALA A 21 -14.93 2.35 -8.66
C ALA A 21 -14.32 2.22 -7.27
N GLU A 22 -13.03 2.50 -7.23
CA GLU A 22 -12.23 2.63 -6.02
C GLU A 22 -11.62 4.03 -5.99
N GLN A 23 -11.30 4.52 -4.80
CA GLN A 23 -10.60 5.79 -4.66
C GLN A 23 -9.17 5.63 -5.17
N GLU A 24 -8.74 6.50 -6.09
CA GLU A 24 -7.34 6.66 -6.44
C GLU A 24 -6.63 7.41 -5.30
N ALA A 25 -5.73 6.73 -4.59
CA ALA A 25 -4.96 7.31 -3.50
C ALA A 25 -3.53 7.66 -3.96
N ASP A 26 -3.03 8.83 -3.53
CA ASP A 26 -1.65 9.25 -3.76
C ASP A 26 -0.70 8.53 -2.78
N GLY A 27 -0.16 7.38 -3.20
CA GLY A 27 0.72 6.56 -2.37
C GLY A 27 1.85 5.85 -3.14
N PHE A 28 2.28 4.71 -2.60
CA PHE A 28 3.11 3.77 -3.33
C PHE A 28 2.33 2.51 -3.66
N ARG A 29 2.03 2.32 -4.94
CA ARG A 29 1.64 1.00 -5.41
C ARG A 29 2.70 -0.04 -5.09
N ALA A 30 2.27 -1.10 -4.45
CA ALA A 30 3.12 -2.21 -4.09
C ALA A 30 2.31 -3.49 -3.89
N ILE A 31 3.01 -4.61 -3.97
CA ILE A 31 2.47 -5.93 -3.75
C ILE A 31 2.97 -6.43 -2.41
N LEU A 32 2.05 -6.81 -1.53
CA LEU A 32 2.34 -7.49 -0.28
C LEU A 32 2.20 -8.99 -0.49
N PHE A 33 3.28 -9.73 -0.29
CA PHE A 33 3.27 -11.18 -0.24
C PHE A 33 3.37 -11.61 1.24
N ALA A 34 2.54 -12.55 1.66
CA ALA A 34 2.69 -13.23 2.94
C ALA A 34 2.55 -14.74 2.73
N HIS A 35 3.52 -15.51 3.21
CA HIS A 35 3.50 -16.96 3.10
C HIS A 35 4.45 -17.58 4.11
N SER A 36 4.03 -18.67 4.77
CA SER A 36 4.89 -19.49 5.65
C SER A 36 5.73 -18.70 6.67
N GLY A 37 5.12 -17.71 7.33
CA GLY A 37 5.79 -16.90 8.34
C GLY A 37 6.75 -15.84 7.78
N GLN A 38 6.74 -15.62 6.46
CA GLN A 38 7.52 -14.59 5.78
C GLN A 38 6.59 -13.57 5.10
N ALA A 39 7.03 -12.31 5.08
CA ALA A 39 6.33 -11.23 4.38
C ALA A 39 7.33 -10.45 3.51
N LEU A 40 6.91 -10.09 2.30
CA LEU A 40 7.66 -9.25 1.38
C LEU A 40 6.76 -8.10 0.92
N VAL A 41 7.25 -6.89 1.04
CA VAL A 41 6.63 -5.70 0.44
C VAL A 41 7.44 -5.30 -0.79
N GLN A 42 6.85 -5.46 -1.98
CA GLN A 42 7.52 -5.18 -3.24
C GLN A 42 6.93 -3.94 -3.89
N SER A 43 7.75 -2.92 -4.17
CA SER A 43 7.30 -1.74 -4.93
C SER A 43 6.90 -2.11 -6.37
N ARG A 44 6.17 -1.20 -7.05
CA ARG A 44 5.88 -1.31 -8.49
C ARG A 44 7.08 -1.63 -9.39
N ARG A 45 8.31 -1.23 -9.01
CA ARG A 45 9.54 -1.48 -9.78
C ARG A 45 10.30 -2.75 -9.35
N GLY A 46 9.74 -3.56 -8.46
CA GLY A 46 10.36 -4.78 -7.96
C GLY A 46 11.28 -4.60 -6.75
N ASN A 47 11.51 -3.36 -6.27
CA ASN A 47 12.36 -3.13 -5.11
C ASN A 47 11.72 -3.63 -3.81
N ASP A 48 12.52 -4.22 -2.93
CA ASP A 48 12.12 -4.62 -1.58
C ASP A 48 11.99 -3.39 -0.65
N LEU A 49 10.76 -3.17 -0.17
CA LEU A 49 10.38 -2.14 0.79
C LEU A 49 10.19 -2.69 2.21
N THR A 50 10.26 -4.00 2.42
CA THR A 50 10.04 -4.66 3.72
C THR A 50 10.90 -4.05 4.83
N PRO A 51 12.20 -3.77 4.64
CA PRO A 51 13.03 -3.17 5.68
C PRO A 51 12.64 -1.74 6.09
N ALA A 52 11.81 -1.06 5.29
CA ALA A 52 11.30 0.29 5.57
C ALA A 52 9.92 0.29 6.22
N LEU A 53 9.16 -0.80 6.04
CA LEU A 53 7.77 -0.95 6.45
C LEU A 53 7.59 -2.17 7.38
N PRO A 54 8.33 -2.24 8.51
CA PRO A 54 8.27 -3.39 9.41
C PRO A 54 6.88 -3.58 10.06
N ASP A 55 6.11 -2.50 10.20
CA ASP A 55 4.71 -2.51 10.64
C ASP A 55 3.80 -3.29 9.69
N ILE A 56 3.95 -3.06 8.38
CA ILE A 56 3.20 -3.80 7.35
C ILE A 56 3.59 -5.27 7.35
N ALA A 57 4.90 -5.57 7.36
CA ALA A 57 5.38 -6.95 7.36
C ALA A 57 4.86 -7.70 8.59
N ALA A 58 4.94 -7.11 9.78
CA ALA A 58 4.40 -7.69 11.00
C ALA A 58 2.88 -7.85 10.95
N ALA A 59 2.14 -6.89 10.39
CA ALA A 59 0.69 -7.00 10.23
C ALA A 59 0.31 -8.16 9.31
N ALA A 60 0.99 -8.31 8.18
CA ALA A 60 0.79 -9.40 7.24
C ALA A 60 1.00 -10.77 7.90
N LEU A 61 2.07 -10.92 8.68
CA LEU A 61 2.35 -12.15 9.42
C LEU A 61 1.29 -12.48 10.48
N ARG A 62 0.72 -11.45 11.13
CA ARG A 62 -0.35 -11.64 12.12
C ARG A 62 -1.67 -12.11 11.52
N LEU A 63 -1.91 -11.88 10.22
CA LEU A 63 -3.09 -12.42 9.54
C LEU A 63 -3.07 -13.95 9.51
N GLY A 64 -1.87 -14.57 9.51
CA GLY A 64 -1.72 -16.02 9.56
C GLY A 64 -2.10 -16.75 8.27
N GLU A 65 -2.39 -16.00 7.19
CA GLU A 65 -2.81 -16.55 5.91
C GLU A 65 -1.72 -16.41 4.84
N SER A 66 -1.75 -17.31 3.86
CA SER A 66 -0.94 -17.17 2.65
C SER A 66 -1.70 -16.31 1.64
N LEU A 67 -1.17 -15.13 1.33
CA LEU A 67 -1.86 -14.15 0.49
C LEU A 67 -0.91 -13.32 -0.36
N VAL A 68 -1.50 -12.73 -1.41
CA VAL A 68 -0.89 -11.70 -2.23
C VAL A 68 -1.90 -10.57 -2.37
N LEU A 69 -1.54 -9.37 -1.94
CA LEU A 69 -2.37 -8.18 -2.06
C LEU A 69 -1.67 -7.16 -2.97
N ASP A 70 -2.35 -6.71 -4.02
CA ASP A 70 -1.94 -5.55 -4.85
C ASP A 70 -2.74 -4.36 -4.36
N GLY A 71 -2.06 -3.30 -3.96
CA GLY A 71 -2.73 -2.14 -3.38
C GLY A 71 -1.80 -0.94 -3.25
N GLU A 72 -2.32 0.08 -2.56
CA GLU A 72 -1.63 1.35 -2.38
C GLU A 72 -1.20 1.50 -0.92
N PHE A 73 0.10 1.63 -0.68
CA PHE A 73 0.59 2.02 0.65
C PHE A 73 0.49 3.53 0.83
N VAL A 74 -0.08 3.95 1.95
CA VAL A 74 -0.27 5.35 2.31
C VAL A 74 0.14 5.63 3.75
N VAL A 75 0.45 6.89 4.05
CA VAL A 75 0.59 7.37 5.44
C VAL A 75 -0.52 8.37 5.69
N LEU A 76 -1.27 8.18 6.77
CA LEU A 76 -2.24 9.16 7.26
C LEU A 76 -1.56 10.01 8.34
N HIS A 77 -1.49 11.32 8.12
CA HIS A 77 -0.91 12.25 9.09
C HIS A 77 -1.78 13.49 9.21
N SER A 78 -2.14 13.85 10.45
CA SER A 78 -3.01 15.01 10.74
C SER A 78 -4.33 15.01 9.92
N GLY A 79 -4.96 13.84 9.80
CA GLY A 79 -6.26 13.66 9.15
C GLY A 79 -6.26 13.63 7.62
N ARG A 80 -5.08 13.56 6.98
CA ARG A 80 -4.94 13.52 5.51
C ARG A 80 -3.82 12.59 5.06
N LEU A 81 -3.90 12.13 3.81
CA LEU A 81 -2.81 11.36 3.20
C LEU A 81 -1.58 12.26 3.05
N ASP A 82 -0.43 11.78 3.52
CA ASP A 82 0.85 12.49 3.50
C ASP A 82 1.88 11.70 2.69
N PHE A 83 1.93 12.00 1.40
CA PHE A 83 2.85 11.38 0.47
C PHE A 83 4.32 11.69 0.79
N ALA A 84 4.62 12.87 1.35
CA ALA A 84 5.99 13.24 1.72
C ALA A 84 6.47 12.40 2.91
N ALA A 85 5.61 12.17 3.90
CA ALA A 85 5.88 11.27 5.01
C ALA A 85 6.11 9.83 4.53
N LEU A 86 5.28 9.31 3.61
CA LEU A 86 5.47 7.99 3.01
C LEU A 86 6.83 7.88 2.29
N ARG A 87 7.20 8.86 1.46
CA ARG A 87 8.51 8.92 0.80
C ARG A 87 9.66 8.93 1.79
N SER A 88 9.51 9.67 2.89
CA SER A 88 10.47 9.71 3.99
C SER A 88 10.61 8.35 4.64
N ARG A 89 9.50 7.65 4.92
CA ARG A 89 9.50 6.30 5.47
C ARG A 89 10.22 5.30 4.59
N ALA A 90 9.92 5.25 3.29
CA ALA A 90 10.52 4.27 2.38
C ALA A 90 12.05 4.38 2.22
N ARG A 91 12.67 5.49 2.66
CA ARG A 91 14.13 5.67 2.69
C ARG A 91 14.79 5.19 3.98
N ARG A 92 14.02 4.98 5.05
CA ARG A 92 14.54 4.55 6.36
C ARG A 92 14.72 3.04 6.41
N ARG A 93 15.61 2.58 7.29
CA ARG A 93 15.92 1.17 7.52
C ARG A 93 16.20 0.95 9.02
N GLY A 94 16.13 -0.30 9.47
CA GLY A 94 16.51 -0.69 10.84
C GLY A 94 15.74 0.07 11.93
N PRO A 95 16.39 0.46 13.04
CA PRO A 95 15.71 1.14 14.15
C PRO A 95 15.05 2.48 13.77
N GLY A 96 15.52 3.12 12.69
CA GLY A 96 14.88 4.33 12.17
C GLY A 96 13.54 4.05 11.48
N ALA A 97 13.40 2.89 10.82
CA ALA A 97 12.14 2.46 10.22
C ALA A 97 11.13 2.06 11.30
N ALA A 98 11.56 1.33 12.33
CA ALA A 98 10.70 0.95 13.46
C ALA A 98 10.14 2.17 14.20
N ARG A 99 10.99 3.13 14.59
CA ARG A 99 10.54 4.39 15.24
C ARG A 99 9.62 5.22 14.35
N ALA A 100 9.87 5.26 13.05
CA ALA A 100 8.99 5.95 12.12
C ALA A 100 7.61 5.28 12.03
N ALA A 101 7.54 3.96 12.18
CA ALA A 101 6.28 3.21 12.18
C ALA A 101 5.38 3.56 13.37
N GLU A 102 5.95 3.88 14.52
CA GLU A 102 5.21 4.28 15.72
C GLU A 102 4.49 5.63 15.53
N HIS A 103 5.11 6.57 14.83
CA HIS A 103 4.62 7.95 14.72
C HIS A 103 3.92 8.25 13.39
N LEU A 104 4.25 7.50 12.34
CA LEU A 104 3.74 7.67 10.99
C LEU A 104 3.39 6.29 10.42
N PRO A 105 2.42 5.55 11.00
CA PRO A 105 2.06 4.21 10.55
C PRO A 105 1.69 4.20 9.06
N THR A 106 2.08 3.14 8.37
CA THR A 106 1.70 2.92 6.98
C THR A 106 0.46 2.06 6.93
N TYR A 107 -0.44 2.36 6.01
CA TYR A 107 -1.68 1.62 5.77
C TYR A 107 -1.66 1.07 4.34
N LEU A 108 -2.32 -0.07 4.13
CA LEU A 108 -2.54 -0.65 2.83
C LEU A 108 -4.01 -0.48 2.46
N ILE A 109 -4.28 0.10 1.30
CA ILE A 109 -5.62 0.17 0.69
C ILE A 109 -5.65 -0.88 -0.43
N VAL A 110 -6.64 -1.78 -0.38
CA VAL A 110 -6.90 -2.90 -1.32
C VAL A 110 -8.38 -2.95 -1.68
#